data_AF-A0A7X9IJE4-F1
#
_entry.id   AF-A0A7X9IJE4-F1
#
_cell.length_a   1.000
_cell.length_b   1.000
_cell.length_c   1.000
_cell.angle_alpha   90.00
_cell.angle_beta   90.00
_cell.angle_gamma   90.00
#
_symmetry.space_group_name_H-M   'P 1'
#
loop_
_entity.id
_entity.type
_entity.pdbx_description
1 polymer ?
#
loop_
_entity_poly.entity_id
_entity_poly.type
_entity_poly.pdbx_seq_one_letter_code
_entity_poly.pdbx_strand_id
1 'polypeptide(L)'
;IGKSGRSVTAKAEAIGRLVSLALRSGVAVEDIVGQLKGIGGENPVFQKKGLLLSIPDAVSWVLENRYMQGQTVADGNRSLTNPTCPDCGAILVFEEGCHICKSCGFTKCG
;
A
#
# COMPACT_ATOMS: atom_id res chain seq x y z
N ILE A 1 -13.08 6.97 -33.27
CA ILE A 1 -12.58 7.48 -31.96
C ILE A 1 -13.56 7.03 -30.87
N GLY A 2 -13.07 6.56 -29.71
CA GLY A 2 -13.90 6.36 -28.50
C GLY A 2 -14.60 5.02 -28.30
N LYS A 3 -13.91 4.01 -27.74
CA LYS A 3 -14.54 3.08 -26.78
C LYS A 3 -13.74 3.20 -25.48
N SER A 4 -14.31 3.88 -24.49
CA SER A 4 -13.64 4.33 -23.26
C SER A 4 -13.00 3.21 -22.41
N GLY A 5 -13.23 1.94 -22.73
CA GLY A 5 -12.60 0.80 -22.04
C GLY A 5 -11.26 0.31 -22.62
N ARG A 6 -10.94 0.55 -23.90
CA ARG A 6 -9.75 -0.06 -24.54
C ARG A 6 -8.43 0.37 -23.88
N SER A 7 -8.32 1.64 -23.49
CA SER A 7 -7.12 2.17 -22.83
C SER A 7 -6.94 1.59 -21.42
N VAL A 8 -8.03 1.44 -20.67
CA VAL A 8 -8.02 0.87 -19.32
C VAL A 8 -7.60 -0.60 -19.36
N THR A 9 -8.15 -1.39 -20.29
CA THR A 9 -7.75 -2.80 -20.48
C THR A 9 -6.30 -2.93 -20.94
N ALA A 10 -5.82 -2.07 -21.85
CA ALA A 10 -4.44 -2.09 -22.30
C ALA A 10 -3.45 -1.78 -21.16
N LYS A 11 -3.76 -0.80 -20.30
CA LYS A 11 -2.98 -0.48 -19.10
C LYS A 11 -2.96 -1.66 -18.12
N ALA A 12 -4.11 -2.29 -17.88
CA ALA A 12 -4.21 -3.46 -17.01
C ALA A 12 -3.37 -4.63 -17.53
N GLU A 13 -3.41 -4.91 -18.83
CA GLU A 13 -2.62 -5.96 -19.46
C GLU A 13 -1.11 -5.68 -19.36
N ALA A 14 -0.70 -4.44 -19.62
CA ALA A 14 0.70 -4.02 -19.49
C ALA A 14 1.21 -4.24 -18.05
N ILE A 15 0.45 -3.81 -17.04
CA ILE A 15 0.79 -4.02 -15.63
C ILE A 15 0.88 -5.52 -15.32
N GLY A 16 -0.10 -6.32 -15.75
CA GLY A 16 -0.10 -7.77 -15.53
C GLY A 16 1.14 -8.47 -16.13
N ARG A 17 1.56 -8.07 -17.33
CA ARG A 17 2.77 -8.58 -17.99
C ARG A 17 4.04 -8.21 -17.22
N LEU A 18 4.15 -6.97 -16.74
CA LEU A 18 5.29 -6.49 -15.97
C LEU A 18 5.39 -7.19 -14.61
N VAL A 19 4.27 -7.31 -13.89
CA VAL A 19 4.22 -8.04 -12.61
C VAL A 19 4.59 -9.51 -12.80
N SER A 20 4.06 -10.14 -13.86
CA SER A 20 4.40 -11.53 -14.19
C SER A 20 5.89 -11.70 -14.51
N LEU A 21 6.50 -10.74 -15.21
CA LEU A 21 7.94 -10.74 -15.47
C LEU A 21 8.74 -10.58 -14.17
N ALA A 22 8.39 -9.61 -13.32
CA ALA A 22 9.07 -9.36 -12.05
C ALA A 22 9.07 -10.61 -11.15
N LEU A 23 7.92 -11.28 -11.02
CA LEU A 23 7.81 -12.53 -10.25
C LEU A 23 8.70 -13.65 -10.82
N ARG A 24 8.73 -13.83 -12.14
CA ARG A 24 9.61 -14.84 -12.76
C ARG A 24 11.09 -14.48 -12.64
N SER A 25 11.42 -13.21 -12.51
CA SER A 25 12.79 -12.72 -12.28
C SER A 25 13.24 -12.84 -10.82
N GLY A 26 12.39 -13.36 -9.93
CA GLY A 26 12.73 -13.58 -8.52
C GLY A 26 12.59 -12.33 -7.63
N VAL A 27 11.86 -11.31 -8.09
CA VAL A 27 11.52 -10.16 -7.24
C VAL A 27 10.53 -10.61 -6.18
N ALA A 28 10.78 -10.21 -4.93
CA ALA A 28 9.94 -10.56 -3.79
C ALA A 28 8.55 -9.94 -3.93
N VAL A 29 7.52 -10.64 -3.45
CA VAL A 29 6.12 -10.19 -3.59
C VAL A 29 5.90 -8.90 -2.80
N GLU A 30 6.56 -8.78 -1.66
CA GLU A 30 6.53 -7.63 -0.75
C GLU A 30 7.01 -6.36 -1.47
N ASP A 31 8.09 -6.45 -2.25
CA ASP A 31 8.62 -5.33 -3.02
C ASP A 31 7.62 -4.87 -4.10
N ILE A 32 7.02 -5.83 -4.81
CA ILE A 32 6.01 -5.52 -5.83
C ILE A 32 4.78 -4.88 -5.21
N VAL A 33 4.30 -5.41 -4.09
CA VAL A 33 3.17 -4.85 -3.34
C VAL A 33 3.49 -3.44 -2.87
N GLY A 34 4.68 -3.21 -2.30
CA GLY A 34 5.12 -1.88 -1.84
C GLY A 34 5.18 -0.84 -2.95
N GLN A 35 5.49 -1.24 -4.19
CA GLN A 35 5.47 -0.33 -5.34
C GLN A 35 4.05 -0.03 -5.85
N LEU A 36 3.12 -0.99 -5.77
CA LEU A 36 1.79 -0.86 -6.37
C LEU A 36 0.72 -0.33 -5.41
N LYS A 37 0.87 -0.60 -4.11
CA LYS A 37 -0.10 -0.22 -3.07
C LYS A 37 -0.17 1.29 -2.93
N GLY A 38 -1.38 1.83 -2.88
CA GLY A 38 -1.60 3.27 -2.70
C GLY A 38 -1.50 4.09 -3.99
N ILE A 39 -1.23 3.48 -5.15
CA ILE A 39 -1.27 4.21 -6.43
C ILE A 39 -2.70 4.67 -6.69
N GLY A 40 -2.89 5.99 -6.66
CA GLY A 40 -4.15 6.66 -6.96
C GLY A 40 -4.48 6.67 -8.46
N GLY A 41 -5.75 6.44 -8.80
CA GLY A 41 -6.27 6.57 -10.15
C GLY A 41 -7.40 7.59 -10.23
N GLU A 42 -7.78 7.94 -11.46
CA GLU A 42 -8.86 8.91 -11.73
C GLU A 42 -10.26 8.37 -11.35
N ASN A 43 -10.38 7.07 -11.10
CA ASN A 43 -11.64 6.40 -10.76
C ASN A 43 -11.45 5.42 -9.58
N PRO A 44 -11.42 5.90 -8.33
CA PRO A 44 -11.42 5.03 -7.16
C PRO A 44 -12.79 4.35 -7.01
N VAL A 45 -12.79 3.07 -6.62
CA VAL A 45 -14.00 2.25 -6.48
C VAL A 45 -14.08 1.69 -5.07
N PHE A 46 -15.19 1.94 -4.37
CA PHE A 46 -15.45 1.33 -3.08
C PHE A 46 -15.88 -0.13 -3.24
N GLN A 47 -15.15 -1.05 -2.61
CA GLN A 47 -15.53 -2.45 -2.50
C GLN A 47 -15.78 -2.82 -1.03
N LYS A 48 -16.45 -3.97 -0.82
CA LYS A 48 -16.84 -4.45 0.52
C LYS A 48 -15.68 -4.61 1.52
N LYS A 49 -14.43 -4.67 1.04
CA LYS A 49 -13.21 -4.87 1.84
C LYS A 49 -12.26 -3.66 1.86
N GLY A 50 -12.67 -2.51 1.33
CA GLY A 50 -11.85 -1.29 1.32
C GLY A 50 -12.07 -0.40 0.10
N LEU A 51 -11.38 0.74 0.10
CA LEU A 51 -11.32 1.64 -1.04
C LEU A 51 -10.23 1.16 -1.99
N LEU A 52 -10.60 0.83 -3.22
CA LEU A 52 -9.68 0.49 -4.28
C LEU A 52 -9.33 1.76 -5.05
N LEU A 53 -8.08 2.20 -4.99
CA LEU A 53 -7.68 3.49 -5.54
C LEU A 53 -7.49 3.45 -7.06
N SER A 54 -7.06 2.29 -7.59
CA SER A 54 -6.79 2.09 -9.01
C SER A 54 -6.59 0.60 -9.36
N ILE A 55 -6.31 0.32 -10.65
CA ILE A 55 -5.94 -1.01 -11.14
C ILE A 55 -4.66 -1.55 -10.50
N PRO A 56 -3.52 -0.83 -10.47
CA PRO A 56 -2.32 -1.34 -9.79
C PRO A 56 -2.55 -1.58 -8.30
N ASP A 57 -3.31 -0.70 -7.63
CA ASP A 57 -3.67 -0.87 -6.22
C ASP A 57 -4.48 -2.16 -5.98
N ALA A 58 -5.33 -2.52 -6.94
CA ALA A 58 -6.04 -3.81 -6.93
C ALA A 58 -5.11 -5.02 -7.05
N VAL A 59 -4.06 -4.91 -7.87
CA VAL A 59 -3.06 -5.95 -8.01
C VAL A 59 -2.29 -6.13 -6.71
N SER A 60 -1.85 -5.06 -6.05
CA SER A 60 -1.23 -5.15 -4.72
C SER A 60 -2.15 -5.81 -3.70
N TRP A 61 -3.43 -5.43 -3.68
CA TRP A 61 -4.39 -6.02 -2.75
C TRP A 61 -4.52 -7.54 -2.96
N VAL A 62 -4.62 -8.02 -4.21
CA VAL A 62 -4.70 -9.47 -4.50
C VAL A 62 -3.42 -10.18 -4.08
N LEU A 63 -2.25 -9.60 -4.38
CA LEU A 63 -0.97 -10.20 -4.04
C LEU A 63 -0.77 -10.30 -2.53
N GLU A 64 -1.06 -9.23 -1.80
CA GLU A 64 -1.02 -9.19 -0.33
C GLU A 64 -1.95 -10.26 0.28
N ASN A 65 -3.21 -10.31 -0.16
CA ASN A 65 -4.19 -11.26 0.40
C ASN A 65 -3.90 -12.73 0.07
N ARG A 66 -3.19 -13.02 -1.03
CA ARG A 66 -2.93 -14.40 -1.46
C ARG A 66 -1.57 -14.92 -1.01
N TYR A 67 -0.55 -14.07 -1.01
CA TYR A 67 0.83 -14.49 -0.78
C TYR A 67 1.40 -14.02 0.56
N MET A 68 0.81 -13.00 1.20
CA MET A 68 1.31 -12.41 2.45
C MET A 68 0.40 -12.72 3.66
N GLN A 69 -0.40 -13.79 3.62
CA GLN A 69 -1.39 -14.14 4.64
C GLN A 69 -0.78 -14.26 6.05
N GLY A 70 -0.81 -13.16 6.80
CA GLY A 70 -0.27 -13.02 8.17
C GLY A 70 0.61 -11.78 8.39
N GLN A 71 1.09 -11.14 7.33
CA GLN A 71 1.80 -9.87 7.40
C GLN A 71 0.96 -8.80 6.70
N THR A 72 0.08 -8.14 7.45
CA THR A 72 -0.46 -6.85 7.01
C THR A 72 0.73 -5.91 6.89
N VAL A 73 1.20 -5.60 5.68
CA VAL A 73 2.08 -4.44 5.49
C VAL A 73 1.31 -3.23 5.99
N ALA A 74 1.76 -2.74 7.15
CA ALA A 74 1.11 -1.72 7.95
C ALA A 74 0.59 -0.64 7.02
N ASP A 75 -0.73 -0.62 6.92
CA ASP A 75 -1.47 0.31 6.11
C ASP A 75 -1.02 1.73 6.48
N GLY A 76 -0.43 2.43 5.52
CA GLY A 76 -0.03 3.84 5.67
C GLY A 76 -1.21 4.79 5.87
N ASN A 77 -2.40 4.29 6.20
CA ASN A 77 -3.57 5.05 6.59
C ASN A 77 -3.88 4.86 8.08
N ARG A 78 -3.15 5.64 8.90
CA ARG A 78 -3.62 6.30 10.14
C ARG A 78 -4.83 5.68 10.83
N SER A 79 -4.71 4.44 11.30
CA SER A 79 -5.64 3.91 12.31
C SER A 79 -5.46 4.73 13.58
N LEU A 80 -6.50 5.48 13.96
CA LEU A 80 -6.60 6.43 15.08
C LEU A 80 -6.49 5.77 16.47
N THR A 81 -5.65 4.76 16.66
CA THR A 81 -5.54 4.07 17.95
C THR A 81 -4.14 3.69 18.40
N ASN A 82 -3.08 3.87 17.59
CA ASN A 82 -1.72 3.90 18.15
C ASN A 82 -0.70 4.51 17.18
N PRO A 83 -0.09 5.67 17.48
CA PRO A 83 0.95 6.24 16.64
C PRO A 83 2.21 5.38 16.72
N THR A 84 2.65 4.84 15.58
CA THR A 84 3.89 4.07 15.46
C THR A 84 5.01 4.96 14.90
N CYS A 85 6.23 4.77 15.40
CA CYS A 85 7.40 5.54 14.97
C CYS A 85 7.76 5.22 13.51
N PRO A 86 7.91 6.24 12.64
CA PRO A 86 8.25 6.04 11.23
C PRO A 86 9.69 5.58 11.00
N ASP A 87 10.56 5.71 12.01
CA ASP A 87 11.99 5.43 11.88
C ASP A 87 12.35 4.00 12.33
N CYS A 88 11.75 3.53 13.43
CA CYS A 88 12.06 2.22 14.01
C CYS A 88 10.85 1.31 14.26
N GLY A 89 9.64 1.76 13.95
CA GLY A 89 8.42 0.96 14.15
C GLY A 89 7.99 0.76 15.60
N ALA A 90 8.65 1.40 16.57
CA ALA A 90 8.24 1.34 17.98
C ALA A 90 7.00 2.20 18.27
N ILE A 91 6.27 1.87 19.33
CA ILE A 91 5.08 2.63 19.75
C ILE A 91 5.52 4.04 20.23
N LEU A 92 4.83 5.08 19.76
CA LEU A 92 5.03 6.44 20.21
C LEU A 92 4.20 6.71 21.47
N VAL A 93 4.83 7.34 22.46
CA VAL A 93 4.19 7.82 23.69
C VAL A 93 3.83 9.29 23.51
N PHE A 94 2.65 9.71 23.95
CA PHE A 94 2.27 11.12 23.94
C PHE A 94 2.61 11.76 25.30
N GLU A 95 3.59 12.65 25.32
CA GLU A 95 4.04 13.42 26.48
C GLU A 95 4.27 14.86 26.05
N GLU A 96 3.93 15.84 26.90
CA GLU A 96 4.20 17.27 26.67
C GLU A 96 3.66 17.82 25.32
N GLY A 97 2.58 17.25 24.76
CA GLY A 97 2.02 17.68 23.48
C GLY A 97 2.72 17.09 22.24
N CYS A 98 3.66 16.17 22.42
CA CYS A 98 4.41 15.56 21.34
C CYS A 98 4.32 14.03 21.38
N HIS A 99 4.32 13.40 20.21
CA HIS A 99 4.53 11.97 20.07
C HIS A 99 6.04 11.67 20.11
N ILE A 100 6.49 10.94 21.13
CA ILE A 100 7.89 10.65 21.43
C ILE A 100 8.16 9.15 21.29
N CYS A 101 9.21 8.78 20.57
CA CYS A 101 9.72 7.41 20.50
C CYS A 101 10.85 7.22 21.53
N LYS A 102 10.65 6.37 22.53
CA LYS A 102 11.70 6.02 23.51
C LYS A 102 12.78 5.07 22.95
N SER A 103 12.57 4.51 21.76
CA SER A 103 13.49 3.55 21.13
C SER A 103 14.54 4.22 20.25
N CYS A 104 14.16 5.19 19.41
CA CYS A 104 15.08 5.90 18.51
C CYS A 104 15.17 7.42 18.71
N GLY A 105 14.35 7.99 19.60
CA GLY A 105 14.35 9.45 19.87
C GLY A 105 13.52 10.30 18.91
N PHE A 106 12.82 9.69 17.95
CA PHE A 106 11.89 10.42 17.06
C PHE A 106 10.85 11.20 17.87
N THR A 107 10.63 12.47 17.52
CA THR A 107 9.64 13.33 18.18
C THR A 107 8.82 14.09 17.15
N LYS A 108 7.49 14.12 17.31
CA LYS A 108 6.58 14.91 16.47
C LYS A 108 5.54 15.62 17.34
N CYS A 109 5.63 16.94 17.40
CA CYS A 109 4.68 17.80 18.11
C CYS A 109 3.53 18.23 17.19
N GLY A 110 2.34 18.40 17.76
CA GLY A 110 1.14 18.87 17.08
C GLY A 110 0.78 20.30 17.49
#